data_AF-A0A3M7P910-F1
#
_entry.id   AF-A0A3M7P910-F1
#
_cell.length_a   1.000
_cell.length_b   1.000
_cell.length_c   1.000
_cell.angle_alpha   90.00
_cell.angle_beta   90.00
_cell.angle_gamma   90.00
#
_symmetry.space_group_name_H-M   'P 1'
#
loop_
_entity.id
_entity.type
_entity.pdbx_description
1 polymer ?
#
loop_
_entity_poly.entity_id
_entity_poly.type
_entity_poly.pdbx_seq_one_letter_code
_entity_poly.pdbx_strand_id
1 'polypeptide(L)'
;VRTLDLNYESAVRIESFGAGERELGKIGLVWSNYIGTSNMAPYKPWAGIKHYQSIDGTTLFENLTITNFNAQCGARNYFLATNKYNDDGQHPVMIKNVRMFGVDNSSKVWIHRPNLDKINIWDCIDMDCDALKKALLNDLDGSFLGERGTVIPQSEFEWGSQKRGLGDFRIPKEMLAAPNGSMIPPSQVYKQPGIVRDDDMCEYIGDWQAYKCHGIEHRILIIESMDADTLKRRLSPVAILVNNTYLDLINGPQDHGCCFGYTCLERLSTFMAIVSSNTNIDIYLTSLPPNQLRFRILNADADYKVRLSMHYFTSNRIDLYKNDRFVPPTNAHYLNGNMQLNDTTENLAKYMPHYSDPSGTNLAVREESKVYFTIGGGDYLDLKVTPTIFVRFGVPAITESSFFNKETLVQNFADLLGIPQSKIRRVQIIAESPDLRKRRSSESIYIALTLMENPIDSLSHQDQDNTIKNELNNLTSSIISEFTTGILQKRAEQMLNISLTSLSVQKPNANGTDATINRLSGIVIEREADLCKEMVPCEVQPILKILDENECFK
;
A
#
# COMPACT_ATOMS: atom_id res chain seq x y z
N VAL A 1 -36.12 15.91 37.59
CA VAL A 1 -35.17 16.01 36.46
C VAL A 1 -34.21 17.14 36.81
N ARG A 2 -32.99 16.81 37.26
CA ARG A 2 -32.02 17.81 37.70
C ARG A 2 -31.36 18.43 36.46
N THR A 3 -31.68 19.70 36.22
CA THR A 3 -30.90 20.60 35.38
C THR A 3 -29.53 20.76 36.04
N LEU A 4 -28.47 20.26 35.39
CA LEU A 4 -27.09 20.54 35.79
C LEU A 4 -26.72 21.90 35.22
N ASP A 5 -26.77 22.90 36.08
CA ASP A 5 -26.27 24.24 35.86
C ASP A 5 -24.73 24.18 35.94
N LEU A 6 -24.06 24.17 34.78
CA LEU A 6 -22.60 24.17 34.67
C LEU A 6 -22.07 25.61 34.70
N ASN A 7 -22.21 26.27 35.85
CA ASN A 7 -21.43 27.46 36.18
C ASN A 7 -20.14 27.03 36.89
N TYR A 8 -19.10 26.77 36.09
CA TYR A 8 -17.70 26.81 36.54
C TYR A 8 -16.86 27.26 35.34
N GLU A 9 -16.08 28.32 35.52
CA GLU A 9 -15.32 29.07 34.51
C GLU A 9 -14.14 28.29 33.86
N SER A 10 -14.36 27.03 33.49
CA SER A 10 -13.49 26.20 32.64
C SER A 10 -14.16 25.75 31.34
N ALA A 11 -15.39 26.23 31.08
CA ALA A 11 -15.96 26.20 29.74
C ALA A 11 -15.29 27.30 28.92
N VAL A 12 -14.13 26.99 28.33
CA VAL A 12 -13.76 27.65 27.07
C VAL A 12 -15.00 27.56 26.21
N ARG A 13 -15.55 28.73 25.88
CA ARG A 13 -16.75 28.89 25.06
C ARG A 13 -16.85 27.71 24.10
N ILE A 14 -17.95 26.96 24.18
CA ILE A 14 -18.53 26.37 22.99
C ILE A 14 -19.03 27.59 22.19
N GLU A 15 -18.09 28.37 21.68
CA GLU A 15 -18.31 29.25 20.56
C GLU A 15 -18.90 28.30 19.52
N SER A 16 -20.15 28.53 19.16
CA SER A 16 -20.63 28.12 17.84
C SER A 16 -19.46 28.27 16.88
N PHE A 17 -19.05 27.17 16.25
CA PHE A 17 -18.03 27.10 15.22
C PHE A 17 -17.79 28.47 14.53
N GLY A 18 -16.74 29.19 14.94
CA GLY A 18 -16.30 30.45 14.33
C GLY A 18 -16.43 31.73 15.19
N ALA A 19 -15.27 32.33 15.48
CA ALA A 19 -14.90 33.74 15.71
C ALA A 19 -15.93 34.81 16.14
N GLY A 20 -15.50 35.66 17.08
CA GLY A 20 -16.15 36.92 17.42
C GLY A 20 -16.23 37.89 16.24
N GLU A 21 -17.43 38.04 15.67
CA GLU A 21 -18.06 39.30 15.26
C GLU A 21 -19.53 39.00 14.86
N ARG A 22 -20.35 40.05 14.78
CA ARG A 22 -21.82 40.08 14.87
C ARG A 22 -22.57 39.12 13.91
N GLU A 23 -23.46 38.32 14.51
CA GLU A 23 -24.48 37.40 13.92
C GLU A 23 -23.94 36.24 13.05
N LEU A 24 -23.73 35.08 13.70
CA LEU A 24 -23.31 33.83 13.06
C LEU A 24 -24.42 32.78 13.04
N GLY A 25 -24.42 31.97 11.98
CA GLY A 25 -25.37 30.88 11.78
C GLY A 25 -25.14 29.72 12.75
N LYS A 26 -26.21 28.99 13.07
CA LYS A 26 -26.17 27.85 13.98
C LYS A 26 -25.95 26.54 13.24
N ILE A 27 -25.28 25.60 13.90
CA ILE A 27 -25.12 24.22 13.45
C ILE A 27 -25.97 23.33 14.37
N GLY A 28 -26.84 22.51 13.80
CA GLY A 28 -27.71 21.61 14.56
C GLY A 28 -26.95 20.46 15.19
N LEU A 29 -26.22 19.72 14.36
CA LEU A 29 -25.41 18.57 14.72
C LEU A 29 -24.04 18.66 14.06
N VAL A 30 -23.06 18.01 14.68
CA VAL A 30 -21.69 17.93 14.18
C VAL A 30 -21.37 16.46 13.91
N TRP A 31 -20.59 16.18 12.86
CA TRP A 31 -20.01 14.85 12.65
C TRP A 31 -19.34 14.33 13.91
N SER A 32 -19.55 13.06 14.21
CA SER A 32 -18.98 12.45 15.39
C SER A 32 -17.49 12.19 15.22
N ASN A 33 -16.73 12.54 16.25
CA ASN A 33 -15.32 12.16 16.35
C ASN A 33 -15.21 10.92 17.23
N TYR A 34 -14.70 9.84 16.66
CA TYR A 34 -14.31 8.68 17.43
C TYR A 34 -12.80 8.73 17.58
N ILE A 35 -12.33 9.01 18.79
CA ILE A 35 -10.92 9.23 19.11
C ILE A 35 -10.41 8.07 19.97
N GLY A 36 -9.17 7.65 19.74
CA GLY A 36 -8.59 6.47 20.40
C GLY A 36 -8.40 6.62 21.92
N THR A 37 -8.43 7.85 22.43
CA THR A 37 -8.36 8.15 23.87
C THR A 37 -8.86 9.57 24.15
N SER A 38 -8.84 10.00 25.41
CA SER A 38 -9.30 11.33 25.84
C SER A 38 -8.57 12.46 25.12
N ASN A 39 -9.30 13.53 24.80
CA ASN A 39 -8.72 14.76 24.24
C ASN A 39 -8.11 15.69 25.30
N MET A 40 -8.03 15.25 26.57
CA MET A 40 -7.54 16.01 27.72
C MET A 40 -8.39 17.23 28.09
N ALA A 41 -9.69 17.24 27.76
CA ALA A 41 -10.61 18.23 28.30
C ALA A 41 -10.64 18.17 29.85
N PRO A 42 -10.73 19.31 30.56
CA PRO A 42 -10.91 20.67 30.04
C PRO A 42 -9.61 21.43 29.71
N TYR A 43 -8.41 20.83 29.86
CA TYR A 43 -7.14 21.50 29.56
C TYR A 43 -6.97 21.81 28.06
N LYS A 44 -7.68 21.08 27.20
CA LYS A 44 -7.81 21.34 25.77
C LYS A 44 -9.29 21.55 25.39
N PRO A 45 -9.59 22.26 24.29
CA PRO A 45 -10.96 22.45 23.84
C PRO A 45 -11.68 21.12 23.59
N TRP A 46 -12.93 21.01 24.03
CA TRP A 46 -13.77 19.81 23.87
C TRP A 46 -13.93 19.36 22.41
N ALA A 47 -13.96 20.29 21.47
CA ALA A 47 -14.10 20.01 20.05
C ALA A 47 -12.80 19.53 19.37
N GLY A 48 -11.65 19.72 20.02
CA GLY A 48 -10.36 19.33 19.46
C GLY A 48 -10.02 17.87 19.71
N ILE A 49 -9.07 17.36 18.93
CA ILE A 49 -8.50 16.02 19.06
C ILE A 49 -7.05 16.09 19.56
N LYS A 50 -6.62 15.04 20.27
CA LYS A 50 -5.23 14.88 20.76
C LYS A 50 -4.62 13.52 20.49
N HIS A 51 -5.37 12.67 19.81
CA HIS A 51 -4.98 11.33 19.45
C HIS A 51 -5.70 10.95 18.16
N TYR A 52 -5.15 9.96 17.47
CA TYR A 52 -5.69 9.43 16.24
C TYR A 52 -7.14 8.96 16.40
N GLN A 53 -7.85 8.96 15.29
CA GLN A 53 -9.18 8.38 15.18
C GLN A 53 -9.18 6.90 15.58
N SER A 54 -10.29 6.41 16.14
CA SER A 54 -10.54 4.96 16.13
C SER A 54 -10.63 4.48 14.68
N ILE A 55 -10.44 3.18 14.46
CA ILE A 55 -10.39 2.69 13.08
C ILE A 55 -11.80 2.37 12.56
N ASP A 56 -12.64 1.76 13.40
CA ASP A 56 -14.07 1.59 13.13
C ASP A 56 -14.88 2.67 13.84
N GLY A 57 -16.06 2.97 13.29
CA GLY A 57 -17.03 3.89 13.87
C GLY A 57 -18.09 4.29 12.86
N THR A 58 -19.29 4.58 13.35
CA THR A 58 -20.44 4.92 12.51
C THR A 58 -21.44 5.70 13.32
N THR A 59 -21.92 6.81 12.76
CA THR A 59 -22.99 7.56 13.38
C THR A 59 -24.28 7.32 12.63
N LEU A 60 -25.28 6.73 13.30
CA LEU A 60 -26.61 6.53 12.73
C LEU A 60 -27.57 7.61 13.25
N PHE A 61 -28.13 8.39 12.33
CA PHE A 61 -29.24 9.30 12.57
C PHE A 61 -30.53 8.69 12.01
N GLU A 62 -31.47 8.38 12.89
CA GLU A 62 -32.73 7.72 12.51
C GLU A 62 -33.93 8.41 13.17
N ASN A 63 -35.05 8.48 12.44
CA ASN A 63 -36.32 9.05 12.92
C ASN A 63 -36.20 10.51 13.38
N LEU A 64 -35.49 11.32 12.59
CA LEU A 64 -35.28 12.74 12.90
C LEU A 64 -36.37 13.62 12.30
N THR A 65 -36.79 14.63 13.07
CA THR A 65 -37.53 15.78 12.54
C THR A 65 -36.64 17.01 12.59
N ILE A 66 -36.31 17.56 11.43
CA ILE A 66 -35.41 18.70 11.26
C ILE A 66 -36.25 19.92 10.89
N THR A 67 -36.15 20.99 11.68
CA THR A 67 -37.00 22.18 11.51
C THR A 67 -36.20 23.48 11.47
N ASN A 68 -36.55 24.37 10.55
CA ASN A 68 -36.09 25.77 10.51
C ASN A 68 -34.57 25.98 10.33
N PHE A 69 -33.89 25.09 9.59
CA PHE A 69 -32.52 25.32 9.12
C PHE A 69 -32.54 26.01 7.77
N ASN A 70 -32.40 27.33 7.79
CA ASN A 70 -32.44 28.19 6.62
C ASN A 70 -31.62 29.47 6.90
N ALA A 71 -31.54 30.36 5.90
CA ALA A 71 -30.94 31.68 6.08
C ALA A 71 -31.93 32.64 6.79
N GLN A 72 -31.54 33.15 7.96
CA GLN A 72 -32.28 34.16 8.74
C GLN A 72 -31.33 35.19 9.31
N CYS A 73 -31.78 36.44 9.42
CA CYS A 73 -30.99 37.52 10.05
C CYS A 73 -29.57 37.66 9.46
N GLY A 74 -29.42 37.49 8.14
CA GLY A 74 -28.11 37.60 7.48
C GLY A 74 -27.16 36.41 7.71
N ALA A 75 -27.58 35.37 8.44
CA ALA A 75 -26.78 34.19 8.73
C ALA A 75 -27.49 32.90 8.28
N ARG A 76 -26.74 31.92 7.77
CA ARG A 76 -27.28 30.61 7.37
C ARG A 76 -27.07 29.58 8.47
N ASN A 77 -28.15 28.95 8.90
CA ASN A 77 -28.10 27.85 9.86
C ASN A 77 -28.00 26.53 9.10
N TYR A 78 -27.10 25.65 9.50
CA TYR A 78 -26.93 24.32 8.88
C TYR A 78 -27.38 23.22 9.81
N PHE A 79 -28.10 22.22 9.30
CA PHE A 79 -28.50 21.08 10.10
C PHE A 79 -27.28 20.28 10.58
N LEU A 80 -26.39 19.91 9.66
CA LEU A 80 -25.27 19.04 9.96
C LEU A 80 -23.96 19.62 9.39
N ALA A 81 -22.89 19.61 10.16
CA ALA A 81 -21.58 20.08 9.69
C ALA A 81 -20.44 19.18 10.14
N THR A 82 -19.33 19.17 9.40
CA THR A 82 -18.12 18.49 9.86
C THR A 82 -17.53 19.18 11.09
N ASN A 83 -16.82 18.44 11.94
CA ASN A 83 -16.07 19.05 13.03
C ASN A 83 -14.82 19.75 12.48
N LYS A 84 -14.83 21.08 12.42
CA LYS A 84 -13.69 21.89 11.96
C LYS A 84 -12.37 21.62 12.71
N TYR A 85 -12.44 21.16 13.96
CA TYR A 85 -11.26 20.95 14.82
C TYR A 85 -10.76 19.50 14.87
N ASN A 86 -11.31 18.61 14.03
CA ASN A 86 -10.80 17.27 13.83
C ASN A 86 -10.21 17.17 12.41
N ASP A 87 -8.87 17.15 12.36
CA ASP A 87 -8.08 17.11 11.12
C ASP A 87 -7.69 15.68 10.67
N ASP A 88 -7.87 14.66 11.52
CA ASP A 88 -7.38 13.29 11.26
C ASP A 88 -8.37 12.39 10.51
N GLY A 89 -9.52 12.11 11.14
CA GLY A 89 -10.56 11.24 10.58
C GLY A 89 -11.92 11.50 11.19
N GLN A 90 -12.94 11.63 10.35
CA GLN A 90 -14.34 11.74 10.74
C GLN A 90 -15.11 10.56 10.14
N HIS A 91 -15.72 9.76 11.01
CA HIS A 91 -16.38 8.53 10.63
C HIS A 91 -17.67 8.79 9.83
N PRO A 92 -18.10 7.84 9.00
CA PRO A 92 -19.26 8.04 8.14
C PRO A 92 -20.54 8.24 8.96
N VAL A 93 -21.39 9.15 8.47
CA VAL A 93 -22.75 9.34 8.96
C VAL A 93 -23.70 8.56 8.07
N MET A 94 -24.56 7.77 8.70
CA MET A 94 -25.68 7.08 8.09
C MET A 94 -26.96 7.78 8.53
N ILE A 95 -27.83 8.14 7.58
CA ILE A 95 -29.09 8.82 7.88
C ILE A 95 -30.26 8.11 7.21
N LYS A 96 -31.39 8.00 7.94
CA LYS A 96 -32.67 7.47 7.44
C LYS A 96 -33.86 8.00 8.23
N ASN A 97 -35.05 7.84 7.67
CA ASN A 97 -36.33 8.20 8.27
C ASN A 97 -36.39 9.67 8.73
N VAL A 98 -35.96 10.60 7.89
CA VAL A 98 -35.94 12.05 8.16
C VAL A 98 -37.20 12.75 7.67
N ARG A 99 -37.69 13.71 8.46
CA ARG A 99 -38.74 14.66 8.07
C ARG A 99 -38.20 16.08 8.18
N MET A 100 -38.33 16.89 7.13
CA MET A 100 -37.82 18.25 7.10
C MET A 100 -38.96 19.26 6.94
N PHE A 101 -38.95 20.31 7.78
CA PHE A 101 -39.91 21.41 7.72
C PHE A 101 -39.19 22.76 7.75
N GLY A 102 -39.36 23.58 6.70
CA GLY A 102 -38.67 24.87 6.61
C GLY A 102 -37.15 24.74 6.57
N VAL A 103 -36.63 23.70 5.92
CA VAL A 103 -35.18 23.48 5.74
C VAL A 103 -34.81 23.75 4.29
N ASP A 104 -33.94 24.73 4.06
CA ASP A 104 -33.41 25.00 2.71
C ASP A 104 -32.49 23.86 2.30
N ASN A 105 -32.46 23.50 1.01
CA ASN A 105 -31.50 22.50 0.53
C ASN A 105 -30.05 22.93 0.83
N SER A 106 -29.71 24.19 0.58
CA SER A 106 -28.42 24.80 0.93
C SER A 106 -28.05 24.70 2.41
N SER A 107 -29.00 24.44 3.31
CA SER A 107 -28.81 24.44 4.76
C SER A 107 -28.78 23.03 5.37
N LYS A 108 -28.75 21.99 4.55
CA LYS A 108 -28.70 20.60 5.02
C LYS A 108 -27.34 20.21 5.58
N VAL A 109 -26.27 20.47 4.82
CA VAL A 109 -24.91 20.02 5.13
C VAL A 109 -23.90 21.15 4.93
N TRP A 110 -22.91 21.25 5.81
CA TRP A 110 -21.74 22.09 5.64
C TRP A 110 -20.45 21.30 5.88
N ILE A 111 -19.67 21.05 4.83
CA ILE A 111 -18.35 20.43 4.96
C ILE A 111 -17.29 21.51 4.95
N HIS A 112 -16.58 21.69 6.08
CA HIS A 112 -15.46 22.63 6.18
C HIS A 112 -14.32 22.29 5.22
N ARG A 113 -13.55 23.30 4.78
CA ARG A 113 -12.27 23.07 4.10
C ARG A 113 -11.17 22.73 5.12
N PRO A 114 -10.16 21.94 4.73
CA PRO A 114 -8.96 21.72 5.55
C PRO A 114 -8.32 23.03 6.02
N ASN A 115 -7.85 23.01 7.26
CA ASN A 115 -7.20 24.15 7.89
C ASN A 115 -5.79 24.34 7.31
N LEU A 116 -5.55 25.45 6.62
CA LEU A 116 -4.25 25.75 6.02
C LEU A 116 -3.12 25.85 7.06
N ASP A 117 -3.44 26.30 8.27
CA ASP A 117 -2.46 26.42 9.35
C ASP A 117 -1.95 25.05 9.83
N LYS A 118 -2.64 23.96 9.50
CA LYS A 118 -2.23 22.57 9.79
C LYS A 118 -1.25 22.00 8.77
N ILE A 119 -0.95 22.74 7.71
CA ILE A 119 0.07 22.37 6.73
C ILE A 119 1.41 22.90 7.21
N ASN A 120 1.98 22.19 8.18
CA ASN A 120 3.27 22.52 8.76
C ASN A 120 3.91 21.26 9.36
N ILE A 121 5.21 21.32 9.66
CA ILE A 121 6.02 20.19 10.17
C ILE A 121 5.49 19.53 11.46
N TRP A 122 4.67 20.24 12.24
CA TRP A 122 4.11 19.80 13.51
C TRP A 122 2.79 19.04 13.37
N ASP A 123 2.10 19.19 12.24
CA ASP A 123 0.79 18.60 12.01
C ASP A 123 0.81 17.72 10.73
N CYS A 124 0.40 18.26 9.57
CA CYS A 124 0.24 17.51 8.31
C CYS A 124 1.38 17.72 7.29
N ILE A 125 2.47 18.33 7.74
CA ILE A 125 3.75 18.56 7.04
C ILE A 125 3.62 19.54 5.87
N ASP A 126 3.12 19.06 4.74
CA ASP A 126 3.25 19.72 3.45
C ASP A 126 2.07 19.43 2.50
N MET A 127 0.98 18.90 3.04
CA MET A 127 -0.29 18.70 2.35
C MET A 127 -1.45 18.86 3.36
N ASP A 128 -2.65 19.20 2.88
CA ASP A 128 -3.87 19.23 3.70
C ASP A 128 -4.00 17.96 4.57
N CYS A 129 -4.51 18.11 5.79
CA CYS A 129 -5.02 16.98 6.57
C CYS A 129 -6.34 16.48 5.99
N ASP A 130 -6.60 15.17 6.10
CA ASP A 130 -7.66 14.55 5.30
C ASP A 130 -9.03 14.45 5.95
N ALA A 131 -9.21 14.62 7.27
CA ALA A 131 -10.53 14.39 7.90
C ALA A 131 -11.67 15.11 7.18
N LEU A 132 -11.47 16.41 6.90
CA LEU A 132 -12.46 17.27 6.26
C LEU A 132 -12.62 16.96 4.76
N LYS A 133 -11.65 16.28 4.16
CA LYS A 133 -11.67 15.79 2.77
C LYS A 133 -12.19 14.36 2.65
N LYS A 134 -12.49 13.67 3.76
CA LYS A 134 -12.96 12.27 3.80
C LYS A 134 -14.23 12.09 4.64
N ALA A 135 -14.97 13.17 4.91
CA ALA A 135 -16.24 13.12 5.62
C ALA A 135 -17.36 12.61 4.71
N LEU A 136 -17.85 11.39 4.95
CA LEU A 136 -18.90 10.75 4.17
C LEU A 136 -20.25 10.80 4.88
N LEU A 137 -21.32 11.16 4.15
CA LEU A 137 -22.71 10.94 4.54
C LEU A 137 -23.36 9.94 3.58
N ASN A 138 -24.09 8.96 4.10
CA ASN A 138 -24.97 8.09 3.33
C ASN A 138 -26.42 8.28 3.78
N ASP A 139 -27.28 8.68 2.85
CA ASP A 139 -28.72 8.63 3.02
C ASP A 139 -29.23 7.27 2.54
N LEU A 140 -29.62 6.44 3.51
CA LEU A 140 -29.91 5.03 3.28
C LEU A 140 -31.27 4.80 2.64
N ASP A 141 -32.21 5.74 2.78
CA ASP A 141 -33.59 5.61 2.30
C ASP A 141 -34.08 6.78 1.44
N GLY A 142 -33.27 7.83 1.28
CA GLY A 142 -33.60 9.00 0.48
C GLY A 142 -34.39 10.07 1.22
N SER A 143 -34.72 9.86 2.48
CA SER A 143 -35.50 10.81 3.28
C SER A 143 -34.78 12.14 3.54
N PHE A 144 -33.46 12.19 3.37
CA PHE A 144 -32.65 13.39 3.60
C PHE A 144 -32.25 14.11 2.30
N LEU A 145 -31.86 13.39 1.26
CA LEU A 145 -31.39 13.93 -0.03
C LEU A 145 -32.51 14.02 -1.07
N GLY A 146 -33.65 13.35 -0.84
CA GLY A 146 -34.78 13.22 -1.77
C GLY A 146 -34.81 11.85 -2.46
N GLU A 147 -33.65 11.24 -2.64
CA GLU A 147 -33.44 9.88 -3.14
C GLU A 147 -32.25 9.26 -2.42
N ARG A 148 -32.16 7.93 -2.37
CA ARG A 148 -31.01 7.22 -1.77
C ARG A 148 -29.73 7.74 -2.42
N GLY A 149 -28.71 8.02 -1.62
CA GLY A 149 -27.52 8.66 -2.13
C GLY A 149 -26.50 8.99 -1.06
N THR A 150 -25.47 9.72 -1.46
CA THR A 150 -24.35 10.06 -0.60
C THR A 150 -23.95 11.52 -0.75
N VAL A 151 -23.35 12.08 0.29
CA VAL A 151 -22.65 13.37 0.21
C VAL A 151 -21.17 13.14 0.44
N ILE A 152 -20.36 13.57 -0.52
CA ILE A 152 -18.89 13.47 -0.49
C ILE A 152 -18.28 14.88 -0.60
N PRO A 153 -17.16 15.15 0.07
CA PRO A 153 -16.51 16.46 0.01
C PRO A 153 -15.84 16.67 -1.35
N GLN A 154 -15.65 17.93 -1.74
CA GLN A 154 -14.77 18.25 -2.87
C GLN A 154 -13.30 18.15 -2.42
N SER A 155 -12.73 16.94 -2.55
CA SER A 155 -11.35 16.65 -2.11
C SER A 155 -10.29 17.29 -3.01
N GLU A 156 -10.65 17.67 -4.23
CA GLU A 156 -9.81 18.31 -5.24
C GLU A 156 -9.79 19.84 -5.17
N PHE A 157 -10.39 20.44 -4.13
CA PHE A 157 -10.44 21.89 -3.98
C PHE A 157 -9.05 22.53 -4.07
N GLU A 158 -8.90 23.47 -5.00
CA GLU A 158 -7.63 24.10 -5.37
C GLU A 158 -6.54 23.11 -5.83
N TRP A 159 -6.88 22.08 -6.61
CA TRP A 159 -5.90 21.20 -7.27
C TRP A 159 -4.86 22.01 -8.07
N GLY A 160 -3.58 21.73 -7.80
CA GLY A 160 -2.43 22.51 -8.32
C GLY A 160 -1.87 23.53 -7.31
N SER A 161 -2.53 23.73 -6.18
CA SER A 161 -2.09 24.67 -5.13
C SER A 161 -0.86 24.14 -4.39
N GLN A 162 0.27 24.85 -4.54
CA GLN A 162 1.47 24.63 -3.74
C GLN A 162 1.23 24.88 -2.24
N LYS A 163 0.37 25.86 -1.91
CA LYS A 163 0.01 26.18 -0.52
C LYS A 163 -0.67 25.00 0.18
N ARG A 164 -1.49 24.24 -0.56
CA ARG A 164 -2.18 23.05 -0.04
C ARG A 164 -1.41 21.76 -0.20
N GLY A 165 -0.29 21.80 -0.94
CA GLY A 165 0.44 20.60 -1.34
C GLY A 165 -0.44 19.59 -2.06
N LEU A 166 -1.35 20.05 -2.93
CA LEU A 166 -2.30 19.20 -3.66
C LEU A 166 -2.18 19.48 -5.15
N GLY A 167 -1.91 18.46 -5.95
CA GLY A 167 -1.82 18.58 -7.41
C GLY A 167 -0.98 17.48 -8.05
N ASP A 168 -0.81 17.55 -9.36
CA ASP A 168 -0.08 16.54 -10.15
C ASP A 168 1.36 16.29 -9.67
N PHE A 169 2.01 17.32 -9.11
CA PHE A 169 3.35 17.25 -8.54
C PHE A 169 3.46 16.36 -7.29
N ARG A 170 2.33 15.87 -6.76
CA ARG A 170 2.25 14.97 -5.60
C ARG A 170 1.86 13.54 -5.97
N ILE A 171 1.62 13.25 -7.25
CA ILE A 171 1.29 11.89 -7.69
C ILE A 171 2.52 11.00 -7.46
N PRO A 172 2.37 9.81 -6.85
CA PRO A 172 3.47 8.86 -6.70
C PRO A 172 4.17 8.60 -8.04
N LYS A 173 5.50 8.58 -8.04
CA LYS A 173 6.28 8.49 -9.29
C LYS A 173 6.06 7.15 -9.99
N GLU A 174 5.86 6.11 -9.20
CA GLU A 174 5.57 4.74 -9.63
C GLU A 174 4.28 4.67 -10.47
N MET A 175 3.28 5.49 -10.14
CA MET A 175 2.05 5.60 -10.92
C MET A 175 2.28 6.26 -12.29
N LEU A 176 3.29 7.15 -12.37
CA LEU A 176 3.68 7.85 -13.59
C LEU A 176 4.81 7.14 -14.34
N ALA A 177 5.23 5.94 -13.93
CA ALA A 177 6.32 5.22 -14.58
C ALA A 177 5.75 4.17 -15.55
N ALA A 178 6.16 4.25 -16.82
CA ALA A 178 5.88 3.21 -17.80
C ALA A 178 6.81 2.00 -17.59
N PRO A 179 6.43 0.80 -18.04
CA PRO A 179 7.27 -0.41 -17.92
C PRO A 179 8.67 -0.27 -18.54
N ASN A 180 8.84 0.61 -19.53
CA ASN A 180 10.13 0.90 -20.17
C ASN A 180 10.99 1.94 -19.41
N GLY A 181 10.55 2.40 -18.24
CA GLY A 181 11.22 3.41 -17.42
C GLY A 181 10.97 4.87 -17.83
N SER A 182 10.19 5.12 -18.88
CA SER A 182 9.78 6.47 -19.27
C SER A 182 8.67 7.01 -18.35
N MET A 183 8.60 8.34 -18.19
CA MET A 183 7.53 8.96 -17.40
C MET A 183 6.29 9.21 -18.27
N ILE A 184 5.13 8.80 -17.79
CA ILE A 184 3.81 9.03 -18.37
C ILE A 184 3.29 10.39 -17.84
N PRO A 185 2.84 11.29 -18.73
CA PRO A 185 2.19 12.52 -18.30
C PRO A 185 0.94 12.24 -17.45
N PRO A 186 0.70 12.98 -16.35
CA PRO A 186 -0.46 12.78 -15.49
C PRO A 186 -1.81 12.73 -16.23
N SER A 187 -1.98 13.57 -17.26
CA SER A 187 -3.18 13.64 -18.11
C SER A 187 -3.46 12.37 -18.92
N GLN A 188 -2.51 11.43 -19.01
CA GLN A 188 -2.70 10.13 -19.65
C GLN A 188 -3.03 9.02 -18.64
N VAL A 189 -2.87 9.28 -17.35
CA VAL A 189 -3.10 8.28 -16.28
C VAL A 189 -4.49 8.41 -15.66
N TYR A 190 -4.97 9.64 -15.51
CA TYR A 190 -6.30 9.93 -14.96
C TYR A 190 -6.97 11.08 -15.73
N LYS A 191 -8.29 11.24 -15.55
CA LYS A 191 -9.10 12.24 -16.27
C LYS A 191 -9.61 13.35 -15.36
N GLN A 192 -9.97 13.01 -14.13
CA GLN A 192 -10.59 13.92 -13.17
C GLN A 192 -9.91 13.79 -11.80
N PRO A 193 -9.53 14.90 -11.14
CA PRO A 193 -9.02 14.83 -9.78
C PRO A 193 -10.16 14.66 -8.76
N GLY A 194 -9.80 14.12 -7.61
CA GLY A 194 -10.67 13.94 -6.44
C GLY A 194 -11.36 12.58 -6.37
N ILE A 195 -12.30 12.47 -5.44
CA ILE A 195 -13.06 11.24 -5.15
C ILE A 195 -13.89 10.85 -6.38
N VAL A 196 -14.01 9.54 -6.62
CA VAL A 196 -14.90 8.98 -7.64
C VAL A 196 -16.32 9.50 -7.43
N ARG A 197 -16.98 9.92 -8.50
CA ARG A 197 -18.31 10.53 -8.40
C ARG A 197 -19.22 10.20 -9.57
N ASP A 198 -18.66 10.00 -10.77
CA ASP A 198 -19.44 9.88 -12.00
C ASP A 198 -20.27 11.16 -12.23
N ASP A 199 -19.81 12.01 -13.14
CA ASP A 199 -20.29 13.40 -13.24
C ASP A 199 -21.78 13.48 -13.64
N ASP A 200 -22.35 12.41 -14.20
CA ASP A 200 -23.78 12.29 -14.51
C ASP A 200 -24.64 11.92 -13.28
N MET A 201 -24.02 11.38 -12.24
CA MET A 201 -24.66 10.88 -11.01
C MET A 201 -24.51 11.84 -9.82
N CYS A 202 -23.63 12.84 -9.93
CA CYS A 202 -23.29 13.74 -8.84
C CYS A 202 -23.39 15.22 -9.22
N GLU A 203 -24.05 16.00 -8.36
CA GLU A 203 -24.18 17.44 -8.48
C GLU A 203 -23.31 18.14 -7.42
N TYR A 204 -22.47 19.09 -7.84
CA TYR A 204 -21.75 19.95 -6.89
C TYR A 204 -22.66 21.01 -6.29
N ILE A 205 -22.75 21.04 -4.95
CA ILE A 205 -23.52 22.05 -4.22
C ILE A 205 -22.52 22.96 -3.49
N GLY A 206 -22.38 24.18 -4.00
CA GLY A 206 -21.42 25.16 -3.47
C GLY A 206 -21.64 25.48 -2.00
N ASP A 207 -22.90 25.64 -1.59
CA ASP A 207 -23.28 25.88 -0.18
C ASP A 207 -22.97 24.69 0.74
N TRP A 208 -22.71 23.49 0.21
CA TRP A 208 -22.28 22.34 1.02
C TRP A 208 -20.77 22.13 0.96
N GLN A 209 -20.11 22.74 -0.03
CA GLN A 209 -18.73 22.47 -0.42
C GLN A 209 -18.50 20.98 -0.75
N ALA A 210 -19.52 20.36 -1.34
CA ALA A 210 -19.64 18.91 -1.45
C ALA A 210 -20.42 18.53 -2.71
N TYR A 211 -20.29 17.27 -3.11
CA TYR A 211 -21.09 16.63 -4.13
C TYR A 211 -22.24 15.86 -3.50
N LYS A 212 -23.45 16.04 -4.03
CA LYS A 212 -24.62 15.23 -3.75
C LYS A 212 -24.76 14.20 -4.86
N CYS A 213 -24.73 12.93 -4.51
CA CYS A 213 -24.63 11.83 -5.46
C CYS A 213 -25.78 10.84 -5.29
N HIS A 214 -26.30 10.35 -6.41
CA HIS A 214 -27.35 9.33 -6.46
C HIS A 214 -26.91 8.16 -7.37
N GLY A 215 -27.39 6.94 -7.10
CA GLY A 215 -27.05 5.77 -7.92
C GLY A 215 -25.62 5.21 -7.75
N ILE A 216 -24.77 5.90 -6.99
CA ILE A 216 -23.42 5.45 -6.61
C ILE A 216 -23.36 5.23 -5.09
N GLU A 217 -22.89 4.05 -4.69
CA GLU A 217 -22.71 3.73 -3.27
C GLU A 217 -21.26 3.96 -2.85
N HIS A 218 -21.03 5.02 -2.08
CA HIS A 218 -19.72 5.33 -1.51
C HIS A 218 -19.52 4.67 -0.15
N ARG A 219 -18.31 4.19 0.11
CA ARG A 219 -17.85 3.72 1.42
C ARG A 219 -16.42 4.15 1.68
N ILE A 220 -15.99 4.05 2.94
CA ILE A 220 -14.61 4.34 3.33
C ILE A 220 -13.80 3.05 3.30
N LEU A 221 -12.83 2.98 2.39
CA LEU A 221 -11.75 1.99 2.42
C LEU A 221 -10.66 2.48 3.38
N ILE A 222 -10.34 1.64 4.35
CA ILE A 222 -9.25 1.85 5.29
C ILE A 222 -8.03 1.07 4.83
N ILE A 223 -6.87 1.73 4.82
CA ILE A 223 -5.57 1.15 4.47
C ILE A 223 -4.63 1.39 5.65
N GLU A 224 -4.09 0.33 6.24
CA GLU A 224 -3.27 0.39 7.47
C GLU A 224 -1.91 -0.27 7.25
N SER A 225 -0.84 0.41 7.65
CA SER A 225 0.46 -0.24 7.84
C SER A 225 0.48 -0.99 9.17
N MET A 226 0.71 -2.30 9.11
CA MET A 226 0.85 -3.16 10.28
C MET A 226 2.32 -3.35 10.69
N ASP A 227 3.26 -2.70 9.99
CA ASP A 227 4.68 -2.72 10.34
C ASP A 227 4.93 -2.01 11.69
N ALA A 228 5.96 -2.43 12.41
CA ALA A 228 6.33 -1.86 13.71
C ALA A 228 6.68 -0.35 13.66
N ASP A 229 7.06 0.17 12.49
CA ASP A 229 7.35 1.58 12.25
C ASP A 229 6.17 2.34 11.61
N THR A 230 4.93 1.86 11.75
CA THR A 230 3.70 2.49 11.23
C THR A 230 3.54 3.97 11.57
N LEU A 231 4.10 4.42 12.71
CA LEU A 231 4.11 5.83 13.11
C LEU A 231 5.24 6.64 12.48
N LYS A 232 6.35 6.00 12.08
CA LYS A 232 7.58 6.71 11.69
C LYS A 232 7.80 6.74 10.19
N ARG A 233 7.25 5.75 9.48
CA ARG A 233 7.37 5.66 8.03
C ARG A 233 6.29 6.49 7.36
N ARG A 234 6.70 7.50 6.61
CA ARG A 234 5.77 8.27 5.77
C ARG A 234 5.48 7.51 4.47
N LEU A 235 4.24 7.07 4.29
CA LEU A 235 3.76 6.39 3.08
C LEU A 235 3.03 7.33 2.11
N SER A 236 2.70 8.54 2.57
CA SER A 236 1.84 9.48 1.88
C SER A 236 2.60 10.49 0.99
N PRO A 237 1.95 11.07 -0.04
CA PRO A 237 0.56 10.83 -0.46
C PRO A 237 0.28 9.40 -0.93
N VAL A 238 -0.90 8.88 -0.57
CA VAL A 238 -1.47 7.66 -1.12
C VAL A 238 -2.39 8.05 -2.25
N ALA A 239 -2.10 7.55 -3.45
CA ALA A 239 -2.94 7.76 -4.62
C ALA A 239 -3.96 6.64 -4.75
N ILE A 240 -5.22 7.03 -4.92
CA ILE A 240 -6.37 6.15 -5.16
C ILE A 240 -6.90 6.46 -6.55
N LEU A 241 -6.58 5.60 -7.52
CA LEU A 241 -7.04 5.73 -8.90
C LEU A 241 -8.23 4.80 -9.15
N VAL A 242 -9.41 5.37 -9.40
CA VAL A 242 -10.63 4.60 -9.65
C VAL A 242 -10.94 4.58 -11.16
N ASN A 243 -11.07 3.38 -11.73
CA ASN A 243 -11.41 3.12 -13.13
C ASN A 243 -10.57 3.94 -14.15
N ASN A 244 -9.28 4.16 -13.87
CA ASN A 244 -8.38 5.00 -14.68
C ASN A 244 -8.95 6.40 -15.01
N THR A 245 -9.81 6.92 -14.13
CA THR A 245 -10.59 8.14 -14.38
C THR A 245 -10.43 9.11 -13.24
N TYR A 246 -10.76 8.72 -12.01
CA TYR A 246 -10.73 9.59 -10.84
C TYR A 246 -9.48 9.34 -10.01
N LEU A 247 -8.72 10.39 -9.70
CA LEU A 247 -7.52 10.31 -8.87
C LEU A 247 -7.65 11.15 -7.59
N ASP A 248 -7.69 10.47 -6.46
CA ASP A 248 -7.71 11.10 -5.14
C ASP A 248 -6.35 10.90 -4.43
N LEU A 249 -5.86 11.94 -3.76
CA LEU A 249 -4.59 11.91 -3.03
C LEU A 249 -4.85 12.09 -1.53
N ILE A 250 -4.24 11.23 -0.72
CA ILE A 250 -4.47 11.14 0.73
C ILE A 250 -3.15 11.30 1.47
N ASN A 251 -3.04 12.29 2.33
CA ASN A 251 -1.88 12.57 3.18
C ASN A 251 -1.85 11.73 4.48
N GLY A 252 -3.00 11.40 5.05
CA GLY A 252 -3.15 10.75 6.36
C GLY A 252 -3.31 11.73 7.53
N PRO A 253 -3.41 11.22 8.77
CA PRO A 253 -3.65 12.02 9.99
C PRO A 253 -2.46 12.93 10.35
N GLN A 254 -2.67 13.87 11.27
CA GLN A 254 -1.61 14.77 11.77
C GLN A 254 -0.70 14.08 12.80
N ASP A 255 0.42 14.69 13.17
CA ASP A 255 1.21 14.25 14.33
C ASP A 255 0.56 14.70 15.65
N HIS A 256 0.44 13.77 16.62
CA HIS A 256 -0.05 14.06 17.98
C HIS A 256 1.04 13.98 19.06
N GLY A 257 2.23 13.53 18.70
CA GLY A 257 3.37 13.38 19.58
C GLY A 257 3.96 14.73 20.02
N CYS A 258 4.45 14.76 21.26
CA CYS A 258 5.24 15.88 21.78
C CYS A 258 6.56 15.32 22.32
N CYS A 259 7.63 15.48 21.55
CA CYS A 259 8.96 14.95 21.85
C CYS A 259 9.85 16.09 22.35
N PHE A 260 9.96 16.25 23.68
CA PHE A 260 10.84 17.24 24.34
C PHE A 260 10.64 18.69 23.84
N GLY A 261 9.39 19.09 23.58
CA GLY A 261 9.05 20.42 23.05
C GLY A 261 9.14 20.54 21.52
N TYR A 262 9.45 19.44 20.82
CA TYR A 262 9.48 19.32 19.37
C TYR A 262 8.45 18.31 18.83
N THR A 263 8.16 18.37 17.53
CA THR A 263 7.33 17.39 16.81
C THR A 263 8.05 16.05 16.81
N CYS A 264 7.31 14.96 17.03
CA CYS A 264 7.88 13.62 17.01
C CYS A 264 8.10 13.12 15.57
N LEU A 265 7.48 13.79 14.60
CA LEU A 265 7.32 13.31 13.22
C LEU A 265 6.68 11.92 13.20
N GLU A 266 5.77 11.67 14.15
CA GLU A 266 5.05 10.41 14.31
C GLU A 266 3.62 10.56 13.78
N ARG A 267 3.33 9.90 12.65
CA ARG A 267 2.03 9.95 11.98
C ARG A 267 1.57 8.54 11.71
N LEU A 268 0.40 8.20 12.22
CA LEU A 268 -0.21 6.90 11.99
C LEU A 268 -0.42 6.67 10.50
N SER A 269 0.16 5.60 9.97
CA SER A 269 -0.01 5.16 8.58
C SER A 269 -1.35 4.43 8.39
N THR A 270 -2.45 5.14 8.70
CA THR A 270 -3.83 4.72 8.46
C THR A 270 -4.48 5.75 7.55
N PHE A 271 -4.97 5.31 6.39
CA PHE A 271 -5.53 6.17 5.36
C PHE A 271 -7.01 5.85 5.15
N MET A 272 -7.84 6.88 5.04
CA MET A 272 -9.27 6.78 4.77
C MET A 272 -9.53 7.24 3.33
N ALA A 273 -9.89 6.31 2.45
CA ALA A 273 -10.23 6.60 1.06
C ALA A 273 -11.75 6.47 0.87
N ILE A 274 -12.40 7.48 0.28
CA ILE A 274 -13.78 7.32 -0.17
C ILE A 274 -13.75 6.65 -1.55
N VAL A 275 -14.35 5.47 -1.64
CA VAL A 275 -14.39 4.62 -2.85
C VAL A 275 -15.83 4.24 -3.15
N SER A 276 -16.09 3.66 -4.33
CA SER A 276 -17.43 3.22 -4.74
C SER A 276 -17.47 1.74 -5.14
N SER A 277 -18.63 1.11 -4.94
CA SER A 277 -18.86 -0.30 -5.28
C SER A 277 -18.69 -0.59 -6.77
N ASN A 278 -18.38 -1.84 -7.11
CA ASN A 278 -18.27 -2.33 -8.49
C ASN A 278 -17.22 -1.59 -9.33
N THR A 279 -16.14 -1.14 -8.69
CA THR A 279 -15.05 -0.43 -9.34
C THR A 279 -13.72 -1.17 -9.23
N ASN A 280 -12.81 -0.79 -10.12
CA ASN A 280 -11.41 -1.16 -10.07
C ASN A 280 -10.61 0.01 -9.50
N ILE A 281 -9.81 -0.25 -8.48
CA ILE A 281 -9.09 0.76 -7.71
C ILE A 281 -7.62 0.41 -7.69
N ASP A 282 -6.77 1.28 -8.22
CA ASP A 282 -5.32 1.13 -8.17
C ASP A 282 -4.75 2.03 -7.07
N ILE A 283 -3.93 1.44 -6.19
CA ILE A 283 -3.37 2.09 -5.00
C ILE A 283 -1.85 2.20 -5.16
N TYR A 284 -1.34 3.42 -5.00
CA TYR A 284 0.09 3.72 -5.03
C TYR A 284 0.51 4.51 -3.78
N LEU A 285 1.65 4.13 -3.22
CA LEU A 285 2.30 4.84 -2.12
C LEU A 285 3.50 5.63 -2.65
N THR A 286 3.90 6.68 -1.96
CA THR A 286 5.08 7.49 -2.33
C THR A 286 6.40 6.94 -1.79
N SER A 287 6.34 5.90 -0.95
CA SER A 287 7.49 5.29 -0.26
C SER A 287 7.43 3.76 -0.36
N LEU A 288 8.44 3.09 0.20
CA LEU A 288 8.51 1.64 0.34
C LEU A 288 7.22 1.08 0.98
N PRO A 289 6.45 0.26 0.23
CA PRO A 289 5.26 -0.38 0.77
C PRO A 289 5.59 -1.18 2.04
N PRO A 290 4.71 -1.17 3.04
CA PRO A 290 4.86 -1.98 4.26
C PRO A 290 5.01 -3.47 3.98
N ASN A 291 5.73 -4.16 4.87
CA ASN A 291 5.79 -5.62 4.84
C ASN A 291 4.41 -6.22 5.11
N GLN A 292 3.57 -5.55 5.90
CA GLN A 292 2.17 -5.93 6.07
C GLN A 292 1.24 -4.71 5.94
N LEU A 293 0.30 -4.80 4.99
CA LEU A 293 -0.79 -3.85 4.81
C LEU A 293 -2.12 -4.53 5.14
N ARG A 294 -3.00 -3.83 5.86
CA ARG A 294 -4.37 -4.27 6.14
C ARG A 294 -5.39 -3.37 5.47
N PHE A 295 -6.43 -4.00 4.93
CA PHE A 295 -7.54 -3.38 4.22
C PHE A 295 -8.88 -3.79 4.83
N ARG A 296 -9.80 -2.84 4.95
CA ARG A 296 -11.21 -3.08 5.29
C ARG A 296 -12.10 -1.99 4.70
N ILE A 297 -13.38 -2.27 4.53
CA ILE A 297 -14.36 -1.26 4.13
C ILE A 297 -15.32 -1.02 5.29
N LEU A 298 -15.40 0.23 5.75
CA LEU A 298 -16.28 0.60 6.85
C LEU A 298 -17.74 0.53 6.40
N ASN A 299 -18.57 -0.12 7.22
CA ASN A 299 -20.03 -0.13 7.08
C ASN A 299 -20.54 -0.61 5.72
N ALA A 300 -19.79 -1.51 5.10
CA ALA A 300 -20.18 -2.18 3.89
C ALA A 300 -20.76 -3.55 4.23
N ASP A 301 -21.87 -3.87 3.59
CA ASP A 301 -22.45 -5.21 3.59
C ASP A 301 -21.67 -6.11 2.61
N ALA A 302 -21.86 -7.42 2.71
CA ALA A 302 -21.09 -8.40 1.93
C ALA A 302 -21.32 -8.32 0.40
N ASP A 303 -22.38 -7.64 -0.04
CA ASP A 303 -22.69 -7.36 -1.44
C ASP A 303 -21.89 -6.18 -2.02
N TYR A 304 -21.36 -5.30 -1.16
CA TYR A 304 -20.43 -4.26 -1.57
C TYR A 304 -19.10 -4.89 -1.95
N LYS A 305 -18.74 -4.80 -3.22
CA LYS A 305 -17.51 -5.41 -3.75
C LYS A 305 -16.70 -4.44 -4.58
N VAL A 306 -15.38 -4.52 -4.44
CA VAL A 306 -14.42 -3.78 -5.26
C VAL A 306 -13.20 -4.65 -5.57
N ARG A 307 -12.52 -4.35 -6.68
CA ARG A 307 -11.19 -4.90 -6.98
C ARG A 307 -10.15 -3.84 -6.68
N LEU A 308 -9.21 -4.17 -5.81
CA LEU A 308 -8.04 -3.36 -5.51
C LEU A 308 -6.84 -3.88 -6.30
N SER A 309 -5.93 -2.98 -6.65
CA SER A 309 -4.55 -3.32 -6.95
C SER A 309 -3.63 -2.50 -6.06
N MET A 310 -2.56 -3.14 -5.59
CA MET A 310 -1.54 -2.49 -4.77
C MET A 310 -0.19 -2.61 -5.47
N HIS A 311 0.45 -1.48 -5.72
CA HIS A 311 1.79 -1.47 -6.30
C HIS A 311 2.85 -1.88 -5.26
N TYR A 312 3.56 -2.97 -5.56
CA TYR A 312 4.68 -3.50 -4.80
C TYR A 312 5.86 -3.69 -5.76
N PHE A 313 6.89 -2.86 -5.62
CA PHE A 313 8.12 -2.96 -6.43
C PHE A 313 9.14 -3.95 -5.86
N THR A 314 8.71 -4.83 -4.95
CA THR A 314 9.55 -5.90 -4.43
C THR A 314 9.43 -7.14 -5.29
N SER A 315 10.53 -7.88 -5.43
CA SER A 315 10.52 -9.20 -6.06
C SER A 315 9.98 -10.28 -5.12
N ASN A 316 9.82 -9.99 -3.84
CA ASN A 316 9.26 -10.91 -2.86
C ASN A 316 7.84 -11.37 -3.23
N ARG A 317 7.49 -12.59 -2.82
CA ARG A 317 6.10 -13.06 -2.86
C ARG A 317 5.25 -12.19 -1.95
N ILE A 318 4.06 -11.85 -2.42
CA ILE A 318 3.02 -11.23 -1.59
C ILE A 318 1.93 -12.27 -1.33
N ASP A 319 1.71 -12.57 -0.06
CA ASP A 319 0.67 -13.46 0.41
C ASP A 319 -0.55 -12.64 0.82
N LEU A 320 -1.76 -13.10 0.45
CA LEU A 320 -3.01 -12.51 0.89
C LEU A 320 -3.64 -13.38 1.98
N TYR A 321 -4.09 -12.74 3.05
CA TYR A 321 -4.85 -13.37 4.11
C TYR A 321 -6.21 -12.69 4.23
N LYS A 322 -7.27 -13.49 4.29
CA LYS A 322 -8.61 -13.03 4.61
C LYS A 322 -8.97 -13.49 6.01
N ASN A 323 -9.28 -12.54 6.89
CA ASN A 323 -9.64 -12.82 8.28
C ASN A 323 -8.65 -13.78 8.94
N ASP A 324 -7.35 -13.48 8.83
CA ASP A 324 -6.23 -14.28 9.36
C ASP A 324 -6.03 -15.66 8.69
N ARG A 325 -6.61 -15.91 7.51
CA ARG A 325 -6.41 -17.16 6.75
C ARG A 325 -5.83 -16.92 5.38
N PHE A 326 -4.77 -17.64 5.04
CA PHE A 326 -4.15 -17.56 3.71
C PHE A 326 -5.15 -17.89 2.61
N VAL A 327 -5.15 -17.08 1.54
CA VAL A 327 -5.95 -17.30 0.34
C VAL A 327 -5.03 -17.49 -0.85
N PRO A 328 -4.98 -18.69 -1.46
CA PRO A 328 -4.11 -18.94 -2.59
C PRO A 328 -4.50 -18.05 -3.78
N PRO A 329 -3.53 -17.58 -4.58
CA PRO A 329 -3.82 -16.80 -5.77
C PRO A 329 -4.50 -17.66 -6.83
N THR A 330 -5.21 -17.02 -7.77
CA THR A 330 -5.98 -17.69 -8.83
C THR A 330 -5.14 -18.55 -9.77
N ASN A 331 -3.82 -18.31 -9.86
CA ASN A 331 -2.88 -19.12 -10.62
C ASN A 331 -2.18 -20.22 -9.80
N ALA A 332 -2.53 -20.40 -8.53
CA ALA A 332 -1.95 -21.45 -7.70
C ALA A 332 -2.60 -22.83 -7.92
N HIS A 333 -1.79 -23.87 -7.75
CA HIS A 333 -2.22 -25.26 -7.63
C HIS A 333 -1.32 -25.99 -6.63
N TYR A 334 -1.76 -27.13 -6.09
CA TYR A 334 -0.98 -27.87 -5.10
C TYR A 334 -0.50 -29.22 -5.67
N LEU A 335 0.80 -29.49 -5.50
CA LEU A 335 1.43 -30.78 -5.83
C LEU A 335 2.15 -31.30 -4.58
N ASN A 336 1.73 -32.47 -4.08
CA ASN A 336 2.30 -33.09 -2.87
C ASN A 336 2.37 -32.14 -1.66
N GLY A 337 1.31 -31.36 -1.43
CA GLY A 337 1.24 -30.38 -0.33
C GLY A 337 2.00 -29.06 -0.56
N ASN A 338 2.64 -28.88 -1.72
CA ASN A 338 3.38 -27.66 -2.05
C ASN A 338 2.63 -26.82 -3.07
N MET A 339 2.48 -25.53 -2.78
CA MET A 339 1.88 -24.56 -3.68
C MET A 339 2.78 -24.26 -4.89
N GLN A 340 2.29 -24.47 -6.10
CA GLN A 340 2.97 -24.14 -7.35
C GLN A 340 2.17 -23.06 -8.08
N LEU A 341 2.85 -22.23 -8.87
CA LEU A 341 2.22 -21.10 -9.57
C LEU A 341 2.30 -21.31 -11.09
N ASN A 342 1.14 -21.22 -11.75
CA ASN A 342 1.08 -21.22 -13.20
C ASN A 342 1.58 -19.89 -13.76
N ASP A 343 2.20 -19.96 -14.94
CA ASP A 343 2.61 -18.79 -15.69
C ASP A 343 1.40 -17.97 -16.16
N THR A 344 1.48 -16.66 -15.98
CA THR A 344 0.43 -15.69 -16.36
C THR A 344 0.73 -15.02 -17.71
N THR A 345 1.93 -15.18 -18.25
CA THR A 345 2.39 -14.47 -19.48
C THR A 345 1.53 -14.79 -20.71
N GLU A 346 1.11 -16.04 -20.88
CA GLU A 346 0.30 -16.46 -22.03
C GLU A 346 -1.18 -16.06 -21.91
N ASN A 347 -1.71 -15.98 -20.69
CA ASN A 347 -3.14 -15.73 -20.46
C ASN A 347 -3.41 -15.08 -19.09
N LEU A 348 -3.02 -13.81 -18.95
CA LEU A 348 -3.24 -13.03 -17.73
C LEU A 348 -4.73 -12.89 -17.41
N ALA A 349 -5.56 -12.67 -18.44
CA ALA A 349 -7.00 -12.45 -18.30
C ALA A 349 -7.72 -13.62 -17.62
N LYS A 350 -7.28 -14.87 -17.84
CA LYS A 350 -7.83 -16.06 -17.18
C LYS A 350 -7.72 -16.02 -15.65
N TYR A 351 -6.66 -15.43 -15.13
CA TYR A 351 -6.35 -15.42 -13.69
C TYR A 351 -6.72 -14.10 -13.03
N MET A 352 -6.98 -13.05 -13.82
CA MET A 352 -7.22 -11.70 -13.31
C MET A 352 -8.52 -11.66 -12.46
N PRO A 353 -8.44 -11.24 -11.19
CA PRO A 353 -9.64 -11.05 -10.38
C PRO A 353 -10.56 -9.98 -10.97
N HIS A 354 -11.86 -10.22 -10.88
CA HIS A 354 -12.91 -9.26 -11.19
C HIS A 354 -13.62 -8.85 -9.90
N TYR A 355 -14.09 -7.60 -9.78
CA TYR A 355 -14.71 -7.11 -8.54
C TYR A 355 -15.90 -7.97 -8.06
N SER A 356 -16.58 -8.70 -8.97
CA SER A 356 -17.69 -9.59 -8.60
C SER A 356 -17.26 -10.89 -7.90
N ASP A 357 -15.98 -11.27 -8.00
CA ASP A 357 -15.45 -12.52 -7.46
C ASP A 357 -15.53 -12.53 -5.92
N PRO A 358 -15.46 -13.71 -5.28
CA PRO A 358 -15.44 -13.80 -3.82
C PRO A 358 -14.31 -12.96 -3.22
N SER A 359 -14.58 -12.29 -2.09
CA SER A 359 -13.59 -11.53 -1.33
C SER A 359 -12.35 -12.38 -1.00
N GLY A 360 -11.17 -11.82 -1.24
CA GLY A 360 -9.86 -12.46 -1.12
C GLY A 360 -9.33 -13.10 -2.42
N THR A 361 -10.12 -13.15 -3.50
CA THR A 361 -9.63 -13.63 -4.81
C THR A 361 -8.50 -12.73 -5.27
N ASN A 362 -7.31 -13.29 -5.53
CA ASN A 362 -6.10 -12.50 -5.72
C ASN A 362 -5.13 -13.05 -6.78
N LEU A 363 -4.28 -12.16 -7.29
CA LEU A 363 -3.22 -12.47 -8.23
C LEU A 363 -2.08 -11.47 -8.10
N ALA A 364 -0.86 -11.95 -7.87
CA ALA A 364 0.35 -11.15 -7.99
C ALA A 364 0.89 -11.20 -9.42
N VAL A 365 1.09 -10.03 -10.04
CA VAL A 365 1.62 -9.87 -11.40
C VAL A 365 2.95 -9.13 -11.31
N ARG A 366 4.04 -9.89 -11.51
CA ARG A 366 5.40 -9.38 -11.34
C ARG A 366 5.75 -8.33 -12.38
N GLU A 367 5.35 -8.56 -13.63
CA GLU A 367 5.63 -7.70 -14.77
C GLU A 367 5.02 -6.30 -14.61
N GLU A 368 3.94 -6.21 -13.84
CA GLU A 368 3.25 -4.96 -13.52
C GLU A 368 3.61 -4.42 -12.13
N SER A 369 4.42 -5.15 -11.35
CA SER A 369 4.74 -4.83 -9.94
C SER A 369 3.47 -4.58 -9.11
N LYS A 370 2.42 -5.37 -9.34
CA LYS A 370 1.10 -5.20 -8.72
C LYS A 370 0.56 -6.49 -8.15
N VAL A 371 -0.16 -6.36 -7.05
CA VAL A 371 -1.02 -7.42 -6.51
C VAL A 371 -2.46 -6.98 -6.66
N TYR A 372 -3.23 -7.76 -7.42
CA TYR A 372 -4.66 -7.59 -7.63
C TYR A 372 -5.42 -8.44 -6.63
N PHE A 373 -6.47 -7.90 -6.03
CA PHE A 373 -7.31 -8.64 -5.09
C PHE A 373 -8.69 -8.03 -4.96
N THR A 374 -9.68 -8.86 -4.65
CA THR A 374 -11.04 -8.40 -4.37
C THR A 374 -11.29 -8.29 -2.87
N ILE A 375 -12.05 -7.27 -2.47
CA ILE A 375 -12.52 -7.12 -1.09
C ILE A 375 -14.03 -6.88 -1.08
N GLY A 376 -14.71 -7.60 -0.18
CA GLY A 376 -16.12 -7.41 0.13
C GLY A 376 -16.32 -6.75 1.49
N GLY A 377 -17.50 -6.20 1.74
CA GLY A 377 -17.86 -5.71 3.07
C GLY A 377 -17.83 -6.81 4.14
N GLY A 378 -17.41 -6.46 5.35
CA GLY A 378 -17.32 -7.37 6.49
C GLY A 378 -16.04 -8.21 6.60
N ASP A 379 -15.18 -8.21 5.57
CA ASP A 379 -13.89 -8.91 5.59
C ASP A 379 -12.72 -7.96 5.89
N TYR A 380 -11.69 -8.50 6.54
CA TYR A 380 -10.37 -7.90 6.66
C TYR A 380 -9.39 -8.64 5.76
N LEU A 381 -8.65 -7.89 4.94
CA LEU A 381 -7.60 -8.45 4.10
C LEU A 381 -6.23 -7.93 4.52
N ASP A 382 -5.28 -8.83 4.65
CA ASP A 382 -3.88 -8.51 4.92
C ASP A 382 -3.03 -8.94 3.72
N LEU A 383 -2.27 -8.00 3.14
CA LEU A 383 -1.18 -8.31 2.23
C LEU A 383 0.10 -8.41 3.04
N LYS A 384 0.83 -9.51 2.89
CA LYS A 384 2.09 -9.76 3.60
C LYS A 384 3.20 -10.08 2.62
N VAL A 385 4.30 -9.32 2.73
CA VAL A 385 5.54 -9.55 2.00
C VAL A 385 6.25 -10.75 2.62
N THR A 386 6.47 -11.79 1.84
CA THR A 386 7.18 -13.00 2.24
C THR A 386 8.51 -13.09 1.49
N PRO A 387 9.65 -13.26 2.19
CA PRO A 387 10.98 -13.39 1.59
C PRO A 387 11.03 -14.38 0.40
N THR A 388 11.64 -13.96 -0.70
CA THR A 388 11.85 -14.80 -1.90
C THR A 388 13.26 -14.60 -2.44
N ILE A 389 13.87 -15.66 -2.96
CA ILE A 389 15.18 -15.62 -3.63
C ILE A 389 14.97 -15.86 -5.12
N PHE A 390 15.60 -15.05 -5.97
CA PHE A 390 15.70 -15.36 -7.41
C PHE A 390 17.13 -15.74 -7.74
N VAL A 391 17.31 -16.88 -8.39
CA VAL A 391 18.61 -17.37 -8.80
C VAL A 391 18.61 -17.53 -10.31
N ARG A 392 19.56 -16.93 -11.01
CA ARG A 392 19.72 -17.06 -12.46
C ARG A 392 21.08 -17.65 -12.79
N PHE A 393 21.08 -18.78 -13.48
CA PHE A 393 22.27 -19.44 -14.00
C PHE A 393 22.42 -19.20 -15.50
N GLY A 394 23.63 -18.97 -15.97
CA GLY A 394 23.97 -19.12 -17.39
C GLY A 394 24.41 -20.54 -17.70
N VAL A 395 23.95 -21.09 -18.82
CA VAL A 395 24.38 -22.39 -19.36
C VAL A 395 24.68 -22.28 -20.86
N PRO A 396 25.58 -23.11 -21.42
CA PRO A 396 25.86 -23.11 -22.85
C PRO A 396 24.61 -23.43 -23.70
N ALA A 397 24.47 -22.82 -24.89
CA ALA A 397 23.36 -23.11 -25.80
C ALA A 397 23.25 -24.58 -26.26
N ILE A 398 24.34 -25.34 -26.22
CA ILE A 398 24.41 -26.75 -26.63
C ILE A 398 24.07 -27.70 -25.46
N THR A 399 23.41 -27.20 -24.41
CA THR A 399 22.99 -28.04 -23.28
C THR A 399 22.03 -29.14 -23.77
N GLU A 400 22.25 -30.38 -23.32
CA GLU A 400 21.53 -31.57 -23.79
C GLU A 400 20.00 -31.39 -23.65
N SER A 401 19.21 -31.68 -24.68
CA SER A 401 17.76 -31.45 -24.64
C SER A 401 17.03 -32.29 -23.58
N SER A 402 17.61 -33.43 -23.21
CA SER A 402 17.20 -34.28 -22.09
C SER A 402 17.24 -33.55 -20.75
N PHE A 403 18.16 -32.60 -20.56
CA PHE A 403 18.29 -31.80 -19.35
C PHE A 403 17.05 -30.92 -19.12
N PHE A 404 16.48 -30.36 -20.20
CA PHE A 404 15.28 -29.52 -20.16
C PHE A 404 13.97 -30.33 -20.09
N ASN A 405 14.04 -31.63 -19.78
CA ASN A 405 12.84 -32.42 -19.55
C ASN A 405 12.05 -31.84 -18.37
N LYS A 406 10.86 -31.29 -18.67
CA LYS A 406 9.99 -30.62 -17.71
C LYS A 406 9.66 -31.48 -16.48
N GLU A 407 9.67 -32.81 -16.61
CA GLU A 407 9.33 -33.73 -15.52
C GLU A 407 10.43 -33.85 -14.45
N THR A 408 11.70 -33.76 -14.84
CA THR A 408 12.85 -33.95 -13.93
C THR A 408 13.58 -32.65 -13.60
N LEU A 409 13.35 -31.59 -14.38
CA LEU A 409 14.06 -30.31 -14.28
C LEU A 409 14.04 -29.71 -12.87
N VAL A 410 12.89 -29.73 -12.20
CA VAL A 410 12.75 -29.15 -10.85
C VAL A 410 13.57 -29.95 -9.83
N GLN A 411 13.53 -31.28 -9.91
CA GLN A 411 14.27 -32.16 -9.00
C GLN A 411 15.79 -31.99 -9.20
N ASN A 412 16.24 -31.94 -10.44
CA ASN A 412 17.64 -31.72 -10.80
C ASN A 412 18.23 -30.46 -10.14
N PHE A 413 17.48 -29.34 -10.15
CA PHE A 413 17.91 -28.12 -9.49
C PHE A 413 17.81 -28.17 -7.97
N ALA A 414 16.84 -28.91 -7.43
CA ALA A 414 16.73 -29.13 -5.99
C ALA A 414 17.97 -29.86 -5.47
N ASP A 415 18.37 -30.93 -6.16
CA ASP A 415 19.56 -31.72 -5.83
C ASP A 415 20.85 -30.92 -6.03
N LEU A 416 20.95 -30.13 -7.11
CA LEU A 416 22.08 -29.24 -7.35
C LEU A 416 22.28 -28.21 -6.22
N LEU A 417 21.19 -27.63 -5.72
CA LEU A 417 21.24 -26.62 -4.67
C LEU A 417 21.25 -27.21 -3.26
N GLY A 418 21.09 -28.53 -3.11
CA GLY A 418 20.97 -29.19 -1.81
C GLY A 418 19.72 -28.75 -1.04
N ILE A 419 18.63 -28.45 -1.73
CA ILE A 419 17.37 -27.99 -1.12
C ILE A 419 16.22 -28.94 -1.43
N PRO A 420 15.18 -29.01 -0.58
CA PRO A 420 13.96 -29.74 -0.91
C PRO A 420 13.30 -29.20 -2.19
N GLN A 421 12.76 -30.09 -3.03
CA GLN A 421 12.02 -29.73 -4.24
C GLN A 421 10.89 -28.73 -3.96
N SER A 422 10.27 -28.81 -2.77
CA SER A 422 9.22 -27.90 -2.30
C SER A 422 9.63 -26.43 -2.23
N LYS A 423 10.94 -26.13 -2.12
CA LYS A 423 11.44 -24.75 -2.09
C LYS A 423 11.51 -24.11 -3.48
N ILE A 424 11.49 -24.89 -4.56
CA ILE A 424 11.50 -24.38 -5.94
C ILE A 424 10.07 -24.20 -6.45
N ARG A 425 9.68 -22.97 -6.78
CA ARG A 425 8.31 -22.64 -7.24
C ARG A 425 8.17 -22.41 -8.72
N ARG A 426 9.24 -21.95 -9.36
CA ARG A 426 9.24 -21.65 -10.78
C ARG A 426 10.63 -21.87 -11.32
N VAL A 427 10.68 -22.53 -12.46
CA VAL A 427 11.87 -22.67 -13.30
C VAL A 427 11.51 -22.09 -14.66
N GLN A 428 12.25 -21.08 -15.11
CA GLN A 428 12.11 -20.49 -16.44
C GLN A 428 13.38 -20.70 -17.23
N ILE A 429 13.23 -21.10 -18.49
CA ILE A 429 14.33 -21.20 -19.45
C ILE A 429 14.20 -19.99 -20.37
N ILE A 430 15.21 -19.13 -20.39
CA ILE A 430 15.24 -17.88 -21.12
C ILE A 430 16.33 -18.00 -22.18
N ALA A 431 15.91 -18.15 -23.44
CA ALA A 431 16.80 -18.08 -24.60
C ALA A 431 16.95 -16.61 -25.02
N GLU A 432 18.18 -16.17 -25.28
CA GLU A 432 18.43 -14.82 -25.79
C GLU A 432 17.91 -14.74 -27.24
N SER A 433 16.92 -13.88 -27.51
CA SER A 433 16.46 -13.65 -28.89
C SER A 433 17.49 -12.82 -29.65
N PRO A 434 17.76 -13.16 -30.93
CA PRO A 434 18.76 -12.47 -31.73
C PRO A 434 18.17 -11.18 -32.30
N ASP A 435 18.03 -10.11 -31.51
CA ASP A 435 17.84 -8.80 -32.12
C ASP A 435 18.40 -7.59 -31.37
N LEU A 436 19.14 -6.80 -32.18
CA LEU A 436 19.66 -5.44 -31.99
C LEU A 436 20.93 -5.22 -31.14
N ARG A 437 22.06 -5.47 -31.82
CA ARG A 437 23.40 -4.85 -31.69
C ARG A 437 24.26 -5.25 -30.48
N LYS A 438 24.85 -6.44 -30.56
CA LYS A 438 26.32 -6.63 -30.53
C LYS A 438 26.69 -8.03 -31.01
N ARG A 439 27.35 -8.08 -32.15
CA ARG A 439 27.91 -9.29 -32.76
C ARG A 439 29.18 -9.65 -31.99
N ARG A 440 29.20 -10.86 -31.37
CA ARG A 440 30.25 -11.52 -30.56
C ARG A 440 29.95 -11.59 -29.05
N SER A 441 29.06 -12.51 -28.67
CA SER A 441 29.06 -13.23 -27.39
C SER A 441 28.30 -14.53 -27.62
N SER A 442 28.75 -15.65 -27.05
CA SER A 442 28.14 -16.97 -27.25
C SER A 442 26.65 -16.95 -26.90
N GLU A 443 25.81 -17.59 -27.73
CA GLU A 443 24.42 -17.91 -27.36
C GLU A 443 24.43 -18.60 -25.99
N SER A 444 23.97 -17.90 -24.96
CA SER A 444 23.96 -18.39 -23.59
C SER A 444 22.48 -18.49 -23.19
N ILE A 445 22.06 -19.69 -22.80
CA ILE A 445 20.71 -19.90 -22.27
C ILE A 445 20.78 -19.55 -20.79
N TYR A 446 19.76 -18.88 -20.27
CA TYR A 446 19.66 -18.60 -18.85
C TYR A 446 18.54 -19.39 -18.21
N ILE A 447 18.78 -19.89 -17.01
CA ILE A 447 17.79 -20.60 -16.22
C ILE A 447 17.52 -19.78 -14.96
N ALA A 448 16.28 -19.32 -14.81
CA ALA A 448 15.85 -18.55 -13.65
C ALA A 448 14.99 -19.43 -12.72
N LEU A 449 15.43 -19.53 -11.47
CA LEU A 449 14.75 -20.20 -10.38
C LEU A 449 14.14 -19.17 -9.42
N THR A 450 12.95 -19.48 -8.91
CA THR A 450 12.34 -18.76 -7.80
C THR A 450 12.25 -19.68 -6.58
N LEU A 451 12.93 -19.31 -5.49
CA LEU A 451 13.00 -20.09 -4.26
C LEU A 451 12.23 -19.40 -3.13
N MET A 452 11.32 -20.13 -2.48
CA MET A 452 10.53 -19.64 -1.35
C MET A 452 9.88 -20.78 -0.54
N GLU A 453 9.61 -20.51 0.73
CA GLU A 453 8.87 -21.43 1.62
C GLU A 453 7.37 -21.49 1.29
N ASN A 454 6.65 -22.49 1.80
CA ASN A 454 5.18 -22.53 1.66
C ASN A 454 4.55 -21.33 2.39
N PRO A 455 3.37 -20.85 1.97
CA PRO A 455 2.61 -19.88 2.74
C PRO A 455 2.27 -20.46 4.11
N ILE A 456 2.29 -19.60 5.13
CA ILE A 456 1.77 -19.96 6.46
C ILE A 456 0.24 -19.86 6.43
N ASP A 457 -0.45 -20.73 7.16
CA ASP A 457 -1.92 -20.78 7.09
C ASP A 457 -2.61 -19.60 7.81
N SER A 458 -1.92 -18.98 8.79
CA SER A 458 -2.43 -17.88 9.62
C SER A 458 -1.31 -16.90 10.02
N LEU A 459 -1.66 -15.61 10.12
CA LEU A 459 -0.74 -14.53 10.50
C LEU A 459 -0.39 -14.54 11.99
N SER A 460 -1.18 -15.22 12.82
CA SER A 460 -0.94 -15.33 14.27
C SER A 460 0.39 -16.02 14.65
N HIS A 461 1.09 -16.62 13.68
CA HIS A 461 2.38 -17.31 13.86
C HIS A 461 3.58 -16.44 13.41
N GLN A 462 3.78 -15.26 14.01
CA GLN A 462 4.85 -14.32 13.63
C GLN A 462 6.28 -14.84 13.86
N ASP A 463 6.51 -15.80 14.76
CA ASP A 463 7.85 -16.33 15.05
C ASP A 463 8.49 -17.10 13.87
N GLN A 464 7.70 -17.53 12.89
CA GLN A 464 8.21 -18.27 11.72
C GLN A 464 8.89 -17.38 10.67
N ASP A 465 8.51 -16.10 10.53
CA ASP A 465 9.04 -15.24 9.46
C ASP A 465 10.53 -14.93 9.61
N ASN A 466 10.97 -14.63 10.84
CA ASN A 466 12.38 -14.36 11.11
C ASN A 466 13.24 -15.59 10.85
N THR A 467 12.70 -16.77 11.18
CA THR A 467 13.35 -18.06 10.91
C THR A 467 13.48 -18.28 9.40
N ILE A 468 12.37 -18.12 8.64
CA ILE A 468 12.36 -18.24 7.18
C ILE A 468 13.34 -17.25 6.53
N LYS A 469 13.36 -16.00 6.97
CA LYS A 469 14.27 -14.97 6.47
C LYS A 469 15.74 -15.35 6.71
N ASN A 470 16.07 -15.85 7.89
CA ASN A 470 17.42 -16.29 8.23
C ASN A 470 17.85 -17.52 7.42
N GLU A 471 16.96 -18.50 7.27
CA GLU A 471 17.21 -19.68 6.43
C GLU A 471 17.48 -19.32 4.97
N LEU A 472 16.64 -18.44 4.39
CA LEU A 472 16.82 -17.99 3.01
C LEU A 472 18.08 -17.14 2.83
N ASN A 473 18.45 -16.31 3.82
CA ASN A 473 19.72 -15.57 3.80
C ASN A 473 20.95 -16.50 3.88
N ASN A 474 20.86 -17.57 4.68
CA ASN A 474 21.91 -18.59 4.77
C ASN A 474 22.03 -19.37 3.46
N LEU A 475 20.90 -19.77 2.87
CA LEU A 475 20.87 -20.42 1.56
C LEU A 475 21.47 -19.53 0.47
N THR A 476 21.10 -18.25 0.44
CA THR A 476 21.66 -17.25 -0.48
C THR A 476 23.18 -17.18 -0.36
N SER A 477 23.69 -17.09 0.88
CA SER A 477 25.13 -17.03 1.14
C SER A 477 25.84 -18.31 0.71
N SER A 478 25.21 -19.47 0.93
CA SER A 478 25.72 -20.78 0.50
C SER A 478 25.84 -20.87 -1.02
N ILE A 479 24.80 -20.49 -1.77
CA ILE A 479 24.80 -20.53 -3.24
C ILE A 479 25.93 -19.65 -3.80
N ILE A 480 26.07 -18.43 -3.29
CA ILE A 480 27.11 -17.49 -3.73
C ILE A 480 28.51 -18.05 -3.40
N SER A 481 28.70 -18.60 -2.21
CA SER A 481 30.00 -19.17 -1.81
C SER A 481 30.35 -20.41 -2.62
N GLU A 482 29.40 -21.32 -2.87
CA GLU A 482 29.66 -22.53 -3.66
C GLU A 482 29.97 -22.21 -5.12
N PHE A 483 29.32 -21.19 -5.70
CA PHE A 483 29.60 -20.74 -7.06
C PHE A 483 30.97 -20.06 -7.18
N THR A 484 31.31 -19.17 -6.26
CA THR A 484 32.60 -18.44 -6.29
C THR A 484 33.80 -19.37 -6.05
N THR A 485 33.62 -20.43 -5.27
CA THR A 485 34.65 -21.46 -5.00
C THR A 485 34.72 -22.57 -6.06
N GLY A 486 33.80 -22.61 -7.02
CA GLY A 486 33.77 -23.63 -8.08
C GLY A 486 33.11 -24.96 -7.67
N ILE A 487 32.57 -25.05 -6.45
CA ILE A 487 31.92 -26.27 -5.94
C ILE A 487 30.62 -26.53 -6.70
N LEU A 488 29.82 -25.48 -6.94
CA LEU A 488 28.52 -25.62 -7.59
C LEU A 488 28.66 -26.07 -9.05
N GLN A 489 29.70 -25.60 -9.75
CA GLN A 489 30.04 -25.99 -11.11
C GLN A 489 30.44 -27.46 -11.18
N LYS A 490 31.32 -27.92 -10.27
CA LYS A 490 31.70 -29.34 -10.20
C LYS A 490 30.50 -30.23 -9.94
N ARG A 491 29.58 -29.80 -9.06
CA ARG A 491 28.34 -30.53 -8.78
C ARG A 491 27.43 -30.57 -10.02
N ALA A 492 27.29 -29.46 -10.73
CA ALA A 492 26.52 -29.37 -11.97
C ALA A 492 27.09 -30.27 -13.08
N GLU A 493 28.41 -30.31 -13.25
CA GLU A 493 29.09 -31.18 -14.22
C GLU A 493 28.89 -32.66 -13.86
N GLN A 494 29.04 -33.02 -12.58
CA GLN A 494 28.92 -34.40 -12.12
C GLN A 494 27.48 -34.93 -12.14
N MET A 495 26.51 -34.12 -11.71
CA MET A 495 25.13 -34.56 -11.52
C MET A 495 24.27 -34.36 -12.76
N LEU A 496 24.51 -33.28 -13.51
CA LEU A 496 23.63 -32.81 -14.58
C LEU A 496 24.32 -32.74 -15.94
N ASN A 497 25.63 -33.00 -16.00
CA ASN A 497 26.44 -32.89 -17.22
C ASN A 497 26.33 -31.50 -17.89
N ILE A 498 26.20 -30.44 -17.09
CA ILE A 498 26.14 -29.05 -17.55
C ILE A 498 27.27 -28.23 -16.93
N SER A 499 27.70 -27.19 -17.64
CA SER A 499 28.61 -26.18 -17.11
C SER A 499 27.84 -24.90 -16.79
N LEU A 500 27.99 -24.37 -15.57
CA LEU A 500 27.39 -23.10 -15.18
C LEU A 500 28.38 -21.97 -15.50
N THR A 501 28.00 -21.06 -16.40
CA THR A 501 28.88 -19.99 -16.90
C THR A 501 28.76 -18.69 -16.10
N SER A 502 27.61 -18.44 -15.50
CA SER A 502 27.35 -17.22 -14.72
C SER A 502 26.29 -17.46 -13.65
N LEU A 503 26.31 -16.62 -12.61
CA LEU A 503 25.32 -16.61 -11.53
C LEU A 503 24.87 -15.17 -11.28
N SER A 504 23.57 -15.00 -11.08
CA SER A 504 22.98 -13.79 -10.48
C SER A 504 22.01 -14.24 -9.39
N VAL A 505 22.09 -13.63 -8.21
CA VAL A 505 21.24 -13.97 -7.06
C VAL A 505 20.62 -12.71 -6.49
N GLN A 506 19.29 -12.65 -6.54
CA GLN A 506 18.50 -11.63 -5.87
C GLN A 506 18.12 -12.09 -4.48
N LYS A 507 18.68 -11.40 -3.48
CA LYS A 507 18.41 -11.64 -2.06
C LYS A 507 16.98 -11.19 -1.71
N PRO A 508 16.38 -11.74 -0.64
CA PRO A 508 15.10 -11.26 -0.14
C PRO A 508 15.14 -9.77 0.17
N ASN A 509 14.12 -9.02 -0.24
CA ASN A 509 13.99 -7.56 -0.07
C ASN A 509 15.02 -6.70 -0.84
N ALA A 510 15.72 -7.24 -1.83
CA ALA A 510 16.61 -6.44 -2.67
C ALA A 510 15.81 -5.62 -3.71
N ASN A 511 15.99 -4.29 -3.69
CA ASN A 511 15.40 -3.36 -4.66
C ASN A 511 16.34 -3.19 -5.88
N GLY A 512 16.40 -4.17 -6.78
CA GLY A 512 17.24 -4.00 -7.99
C GLY A 512 17.45 -5.24 -8.85
N THR A 513 18.01 -5.00 -10.05
CA THR A 513 18.58 -5.99 -10.97
C THR A 513 20.03 -6.28 -10.58
N ASP A 514 20.31 -7.50 -10.15
CA ASP A 514 21.65 -7.85 -9.65
C ASP A 514 22.70 -8.02 -10.75
N ALA A 515 23.89 -7.55 -10.42
CA ALA A 515 25.11 -7.75 -11.19
C ALA A 515 25.49 -9.25 -11.24
N THR A 516 26.06 -9.67 -12.36
CA THR A 516 26.61 -11.01 -12.52
C THR A 516 27.71 -11.23 -11.48
N ILE A 517 27.62 -12.33 -10.74
CA ILE A 517 28.63 -12.76 -9.78
C ILE A 517 29.74 -13.45 -10.57
N ASN A 518 30.93 -12.85 -10.57
CA ASN A 518 32.11 -13.42 -11.21
C ASN A 518 32.80 -14.43 -10.30
N ARG A 519 33.49 -15.37 -10.93
CA ARG A 519 34.35 -16.33 -10.26
C ARG A 519 35.64 -15.64 -9.79
N LEU A 520 36.15 -16.04 -8.63
CA LEU A 520 37.50 -15.68 -8.23
C LEU A 520 38.46 -16.64 -8.94
N SER A 521 39.37 -16.15 -9.80
CA SER A 521 40.36 -17.02 -10.47
C SER A 521 41.45 -17.52 -9.51
N GLY A 522 41.44 -17.03 -8.27
CA GLY A 522 42.28 -17.47 -7.17
C GLY A 522 42.64 -16.31 -6.27
N ILE A 523 42.81 -16.59 -4.98
CA ILE A 523 43.50 -15.69 -4.06
C ILE A 523 44.98 -16.08 -4.13
N VAL A 524 45.82 -15.20 -4.68
CA VAL A 524 47.26 -15.39 -4.68
C VAL A 524 47.85 -14.57 -3.55
N ILE A 525 48.69 -15.19 -2.73
CA ILE A 525 49.48 -14.46 -1.75
C ILE A 525 50.60 -13.78 -2.52
N GLU A 526 50.45 -12.48 -2.75
CA GLU A 526 51.45 -11.64 -3.44
C GLU A 526 52.65 -11.38 -2.53
N ARG A 527 52.41 -11.34 -1.21
CA ARG A 527 53.46 -11.31 -0.19
C ARG A 527 53.03 -12.14 1.01
N GLU A 528 53.85 -13.11 1.41
CA GLU A 528 53.62 -13.89 2.62
C GLU A 528 53.78 -13.03 3.87
N ALA A 529 53.12 -13.46 4.95
CA ALA A 529 53.35 -12.87 6.25
C ALA A 529 54.73 -13.31 6.75
N ASP A 530 55.51 -12.37 7.28
CA ASP A 530 56.86 -12.63 7.78
C ASP A 530 57.03 -11.96 9.16
N LEU A 531 58.00 -12.45 9.94
CA LEU A 531 58.30 -12.01 11.30
C LEU A 531 57.08 -12.12 12.25
N CYS A 532 56.30 -13.19 12.09
CA CYS A 532 55.18 -13.50 12.97
C CYS A 532 55.66 -14.07 14.31
N LYS A 533 55.17 -13.50 15.43
CA LYS A 533 55.35 -14.05 16.78
C LYS A 533 54.00 -14.46 17.36
N GLU A 534 53.98 -15.50 18.16
CA GLU A 534 52.75 -16.00 18.77
C GLU A 534 52.07 -14.90 19.61
N MET A 535 50.77 -14.68 19.36
CA MET A 535 49.95 -13.61 19.95
C MET A 535 50.40 -12.16 19.67
N VAL A 536 51.24 -11.92 18.66
CA VAL A 536 51.61 -10.58 18.17
C VAL A 536 51.36 -10.50 16.66
N PRO A 537 50.71 -9.45 16.14
CA PRO A 537 50.52 -9.28 14.69
C PRO A 537 51.87 -9.31 13.97
N CYS A 538 51.95 -10.02 12.84
CA CYS A 538 53.18 -10.08 12.03
C CYS A 538 53.64 -8.67 11.63
N GLU A 539 54.93 -8.38 11.72
CA GLU A 539 55.48 -7.09 11.31
C GLU A 539 55.28 -6.87 9.80
N VAL A 540 55.34 -7.96 9.02
CA VAL A 540 55.01 -7.96 7.60
C VAL A 540 53.63 -8.58 7.44
N GLN A 541 52.62 -7.74 7.21
CA GLN A 541 51.27 -8.21 6.89
C GLN A 541 51.24 -8.85 5.49
N PRO A 542 50.47 -9.94 5.29
CA PRO A 542 50.35 -10.57 3.99
C PRO A 542 49.57 -9.66 3.04
N ILE A 543 49.97 -9.66 1.77
CA ILE A 543 49.24 -8.98 0.70
C ILE A 543 48.55 -10.06 -0.13
N LEU A 544 47.22 -10.04 -0.14
CA LEU A 544 46.41 -10.95 -0.93
C LEU A 544 45.99 -10.23 -2.21
N LYS A 545 46.29 -10.84 -3.34
CA LYS A 545 45.84 -10.40 -4.65
C LYS A 545 44.71 -11.30 -5.11
N ILE A 546 43.56 -10.68 -5.36
CA ILE A 546 42.42 -11.35 -5.99
C ILE A 546 42.63 -11.26 -7.49
N LEU A 547 42.70 -12.40 -8.17
CA LEU A 547 42.67 -12.46 -9.63
C LEU A 547 41.20 -12.52 -10.06
N ASP A 548 40.81 -11.67 -11.02
CA ASP A 548 39.53 -11.73 -11.74
C ASP A 548 39.79 -12.25 -13.16
N GLU A 549 38.95 -13.16 -13.66
CA GLU A 549 39.10 -13.79 -14.99
C GLU A 549 38.99 -12.80 -16.16
N ASN A 550 38.62 -11.53 -15.92
CA ASN A 550 38.41 -10.51 -16.96
C ASN A 550 39.57 -9.52 -17.21
N GLU A 551 40.70 -9.61 -16.52
CA GLU A 551 41.90 -8.86 -16.94
C GLU A 551 42.67 -9.64 -18.00
N CYS A 552 42.21 -9.54 -19.26
CA CYS A 552 43.12 -9.67 -20.38
C CYS A 552 44.25 -8.65 -20.20
N PHE A 553 45.46 -9.15 -19.98
CA PHE A 553 46.72 -8.41 -20.04
C PHE A 553 46.68 -7.33 -21.13
N LYS A 554 46.86 -6.08 -20.72
CA LYS A 554 47.40 -5.01 -21.58
C LYS A 554 48.80 -4.66 -21.13
#